data_AF-A0A1E9J7T3-F1
#
_entry.id   AF-A0A1E9J7T3-F1
#
_cell.length_a   1.000
_cell.length_b   1.000
_cell.length_c   1.000
_cell.angle_alpha   90.00
_cell.angle_beta   90.00
_cell.angle_gamma   90.00
#
_symmetry.space_group_name_H-M   'P 1'
#
loop_
_entity.id
_entity.type
_entity.pdbx_description
1 polymer ?
#
loop_
_entity_poly.entity_id
_entity_poly.type
_entity_poly.pdbx_seq_one_letter_code
_entity_poly.pdbx_strand_id
1 'polypeptide(L)'
;MKKICGIVSIIAAGILITGCNETNNKTTNNVPAQITLTEKEKQKDKDEVARILVYKALLEEVKKAEFTPEELENIQIAQNQIKINYFIERELKNKTQITDEEAADFYKKHKDQFDDKPLEEMLPILYKSLAVEKYNQAQVEYYNSIIEKYKLNDILKKEGIIKDEKAEKIDGKEVEKI
;
A
#
# COMPACT_ATOMS: atom_id res chain seq x y z
N MET A 1 0.39 1.54 -33.09
CA MET A 1 0.37 1.71 -31.62
C MET A 1 1.00 0.46 -30.99
N LYS A 2 2.19 0.60 -30.42
CA LYS A 2 2.95 -0.52 -29.81
C LYS A 2 2.40 -0.81 -28.42
N LYS A 3 2.01 -2.06 -28.19
CA LYS A 3 1.70 -2.64 -26.87
C LYS A 3 3.01 -2.86 -26.11
N ILE A 4 3.08 -2.49 -24.84
CA ILE A 4 4.14 -2.93 -23.93
C ILE A 4 3.49 -3.71 -22.80
N CYS A 5 4.08 -4.89 -22.61
CA CYS A 5 3.73 -5.98 -21.72
C CYS A 5 4.12 -5.66 -20.27
N GLY A 6 3.38 -6.21 -19.31
CA GLY A 6 3.75 -6.19 -17.91
C GLY A 6 5.03 -6.97 -17.61
N ILE A 7 5.70 -6.55 -16.54
CA ILE A 7 6.40 -7.28 -15.46
C ILE A 7 7.22 -6.19 -14.75
N VAL A 8 6.87 -5.85 -13.52
CA VAL A 8 7.84 -5.26 -12.58
C VAL A 8 7.87 -6.16 -11.36
N SER A 9 8.83 -7.07 -11.43
CA SER A 9 9.43 -7.76 -10.30
C SER A 9 9.86 -6.71 -9.27
N ILE A 10 9.35 -6.82 -8.03
CA ILE A 10 9.86 -6.02 -6.91
C ILE A 10 11.22 -6.61 -6.55
N ILE A 11 12.26 -6.17 -7.25
CA ILE A 11 13.65 -6.32 -6.85
C ILE A 11 14.26 -4.93 -6.84
N ALA A 12 14.54 -4.46 -5.63
CA ALA A 12 15.47 -3.40 -5.25
C ALA A 12 15.75 -2.31 -6.30
N ALA A 13 15.09 -1.16 -6.14
CA ALA A 13 15.60 0.09 -6.69
C ALA A 13 16.88 0.45 -5.93
N GLY A 14 18.01 -0.11 -6.35
CA GLY A 14 19.33 0.45 -6.08
C GLY A 14 19.47 1.72 -6.89
N ILE A 15 19.28 2.87 -6.25
CA ILE A 15 19.66 4.16 -6.82
C ILE A 15 21.18 4.28 -6.63
N LEU A 16 21.92 4.10 -7.71
CA LEU A 16 23.34 4.47 -7.78
C LEU A 16 23.42 5.99 -7.95
N ILE A 17 23.75 6.70 -6.88
CA ILE A 17 24.24 8.08 -7.02
C ILE A 17 25.75 8.04 -6.91
N THR A 18 26.41 8.16 -8.05
CA THR A 18 27.81 8.54 -8.16
C THR A 18 27.98 9.95 -7.63
N GLY A 19 28.75 10.09 -6.54
CA GLY A 19 29.20 11.38 -6.02
C GLY A 19 30.42 11.20 -5.14
N CYS A 20 31.62 11.44 -5.68
CA CYS A 20 32.84 11.59 -4.89
C CYS A 20 32.83 12.98 -4.21
N ASN A 21 33.05 13.06 -2.89
CA ASN A 21 34.16 13.85 -2.33
C ASN A 21 34.30 13.79 -0.79
N GLU A 22 35.58 13.76 -0.42
CA GLU A 22 36.29 14.14 0.82
C GLU A 22 35.99 13.44 2.16
N THR A 23 37.00 12.65 2.54
CA THR A 23 37.23 11.96 3.81
C THR A 23 37.41 12.91 4.98
N ASN A 24 36.58 12.77 6.01
CA ASN A 24 36.90 13.19 7.37
C ASN A 24 36.78 11.99 8.31
N ASN A 25 37.92 11.38 8.64
CA ASN A 25 38.01 10.25 9.55
C ASN A 25 37.60 10.66 10.98
N LYS A 26 36.42 10.22 11.42
CA LYS A 26 36.12 10.01 12.84
C LYS A 26 36.21 8.53 13.16
N THR A 27 37.32 8.13 13.77
CA THR A 27 37.48 6.80 14.36
C THR A 27 36.56 6.69 15.57
N THR A 28 35.42 6.01 15.41
CA THR A 28 34.57 5.58 16.51
C THR A 28 35.00 4.18 16.95
N ASN A 29 35.17 4.00 18.26
CA ASN A 29 35.58 2.74 18.87
C ASN A 29 34.52 1.67 18.62
N ASN A 30 34.80 0.74 17.70
CA ASN A 30 33.91 -0.35 17.32
C ASN A 30 34.02 -1.52 18.30
N VAL A 31 33.19 -1.53 19.34
CA VAL A 31 32.80 -2.81 19.95
C VAL A 31 31.92 -3.51 18.92
N PRO A 32 32.29 -4.71 18.41
CA PRO A 32 31.46 -5.42 17.45
C PRO A 32 30.11 -5.72 18.09
N ALA A 33 29.03 -5.20 17.49
CA ALA A 33 27.68 -5.48 17.94
C ALA A 33 27.46 -7.00 17.92
N GLN A 34 27.15 -7.58 19.07
CA GLN A 34 26.96 -9.01 19.19
C GLN A 34 25.60 -9.40 18.58
N ILE A 35 25.62 -9.92 17.36
CA ILE A 35 24.43 -10.47 16.70
C ILE A 35 24.03 -11.77 17.42
N THR A 36 22.84 -11.79 18.01
CA THR A 36 22.32 -12.94 18.78
C THR A 36 20.91 -13.31 18.34
N LEU A 37 20.55 -14.57 18.58
CA LEU A 37 19.19 -15.11 18.37
C LEU A 37 18.44 -15.17 19.69
N THR A 38 17.16 -14.79 19.67
CA THR A 38 16.19 -15.05 20.74
C THR A 38 15.76 -16.51 20.73
N GLU A 39 15.25 -17.01 21.85
CA GLU A 39 14.74 -18.39 21.95
C GLU A 39 13.65 -18.71 20.92
N LYS A 40 12.78 -17.73 20.62
CA LYS A 40 11.74 -17.87 19.59
C LYS A 40 12.34 -18.03 18.19
N GLU A 41 13.42 -17.31 17.89
CA GLU A 41 14.06 -17.40 16.57
C GLU A 41 14.79 -18.73 16.40
N LYS A 42 15.40 -19.28 17.46
CA LYS A 42 16.08 -20.58 17.43
C LYS A 42 15.16 -21.76 17.10
N GLN A 43 13.85 -21.61 17.32
CA GLN A 43 12.85 -22.65 17.03
C GLN A 43 12.44 -22.70 15.55
N LYS A 44 12.90 -21.75 14.73
CA LYS A 44 12.61 -21.67 13.30
C LYS A 44 13.51 -22.62 12.49
N ASP A 45 13.15 -22.87 11.23
CA ASP A 45 14.01 -23.67 10.36
C ASP A 45 15.33 -22.96 10.03
N LYS A 46 16.31 -23.73 9.59
CA LYS A 46 17.68 -23.26 9.34
C LYS A 46 17.73 -22.08 8.38
N ASP A 47 16.91 -22.08 7.33
CA ASP A 47 16.95 -21.05 6.30
C ASP A 47 16.30 -19.75 6.81
N GLU A 48 15.21 -19.86 7.58
CA GLU A 48 14.61 -18.71 8.24
C GLU A 48 15.55 -18.08 9.28
N VAL A 49 16.23 -18.90 10.09
CA VAL A 49 17.24 -18.42 11.04
C VAL A 49 18.40 -17.70 10.34
N ALA A 50 18.89 -18.24 9.23
CA ALA A 50 19.95 -17.61 8.45
C ALA A 50 19.53 -16.23 7.93
N ARG A 51 18.30 -16.09 7.40
CA ARG A 51 17.75 -14.80 6.96
C ARG A 51 17.65 -13.79 8.10
N ILE A 52 17.24 -14.23 9.29
CA ILE A 52 17.16 -13.36 10.48
C ILE A 52 18.54 -12.85 10.87
N LEU A 53 19.58 -13.70 10.84
CA LEU A 53 20.95 -13.27 11.14
C LEU A 53 21.46 -12.24 10.13
N VAL A 54 21.21 -12.45 8.84
CA VAL A 54 21.56 -11.48 7.80
C VAL A 54 20.83 -10.16 8.01
N TYR A 55 19.53 -10.20 8.30
CA TYR A 55 18.74 -9.00 8.59
C TYR A 55 19.29 -8.23 9.79
N LYS A 56 19.63 -8.92 10.89
CA LYS A 56 20.25 -8.29 12.07
C LYS A 56 21.62 -7.69 11.76
N ALA A 57 22.44 -8.36 10.95
CA ALA A 57 23.71 -7.81 10.50
C ALA A 57 23.53 -6.51 9.69
N LEU A 58 22.57 -6.50 8.76
CA LEU A 58 22.24 -5.31 7.97
C LEU A 58 21.75 -4.16 8.84
N LEU A 59 20.97 -4.43 9.90
CA LEU A 59 20.59 -3.39 10.86
C LEU A 59 21.79 -2.77 11.58
N GLU A 60 22.83 -3.57 11.89
CA GLU A 60 24.08 -3.02 12.46
C GLU A 60 24.86 -2.18 11.45
N GLU A 61 24.86 -2.56 10.17
CA GLU A 61 25.46 -1.74 9.11
C GLU A 61 24.70 -0.43 8.92
N VAL A 62 23.36 -0.46 8.92
CA VAL A 62 22.51 0.75 8.83
C VAL A 62 22.79 1.72 9.99
N LYS A 63 23.02 1.24 11.21
CA LYS A 63 23.36 2.10 12.36
C LYS A 63 24.69 2.84 12.20
N LYS A 64 25.61 2.31 11.40
CA LYS A 64 26.92 2.92 11.12
C LYS A 64 26.87 3.87 9.93
N ALA A 65 25.83 3.78 9.09
CA ALA A 65 25.65 4.63 7.94
C ALA A 65 25.27 6.05 8.39
N GLU A 66 25.91 7.05 7.80
CA GLU A 66 25.46 8.44 7.88
C GLU A 66 24.43 8.68 6.78
N PHE A 67 23.28 9.22 7.14
CA PHE A 67 22.22 9.60 6.21
C PHE A 67 22.13 11.11 6.13
N THR A 68 21.94 11.62 4.92
CA THR A 68 21.67 13.04 4.69
C THR A 68 20.30 13.43 5.26
N PRO A 69 20.06 14.73 5.54
CA PRO A 69 18.75 15.20 5.98
C PRO A 69 17.61 14.82 5.01
N GLU A 70 17.87 14.86 3.71
CA GLU A 70 16.89 14.48 2.67
C GLU A 70 16.58 12.97 2.71
N GLU A 71 17.59 12.11 2.85
CA GLU A 71 17.38 10.67 3.00
C GLU A 71 16.57 10.34 4.26
N LEU A 72 16.85 11.02 5.38
CA LEU A 72 16.08 10.84 6.61
C LEU A 72 14.63 11.26 6.46
N GLU A 73 14.35 12.36 5.76
CA GLU A 73 12.99 12.78 5.43
C GLU A 73 12.27 11.72 4.58
N ASN A 74 12.92 11.23 3.52
CA ASN A 74 12.37 10.19 2.66
C ASN A 74 12.11 8.87 3.40
N ILE A 75 13.03 8.46 4.30
CA ILE A 75 12.85 7.30 5.18
C ILE A 75 11.63 7.52 6.08
N GLN A 76 11.48 8.71 6.67
CA GLN A 76 10.37 9.02 7.56
C GLN A 76 9.03 9.01 6.81
N ILE A 77 8.98 9.54 5.59
CA ILE A 77 7.81 9.48 4.70
C ILE A 77 7.44 8.02 4.41
N ALA A 78 8.42 7.19 4.02
CA ALA A 78 8.19 5.78 3.75
C ALA A 78 7.67 5.01 4.97
N GLN A 79 8.24 5.26 6.16
CA GLN A 79 7.75 4.67 7.41
C GLN A 79 6.32 5.09 7.74
N ASN A 80 5.98 6.36 7.51
CA ASN A 80 4.63 6.87 7.72
C ASN A 80 3.64 6.24 6.73
N GLN A 81 4.02 6.09 5.47
CA GLN A 81 3.18 5.42 4.48
C GLN A 81 2.89 3.97 4.86
N ILE A 82 3.90 3.22 5.34
CA ILE A 82 3.71 1.85 5.82
C ILE A 82 2.73 1.82 7.01
N LYS A 83 2.88 2.74 7.96
CA LYS A 83 1.97 2.83 9.12
C LYS A 83 0.54 3.14 8.69
N ILE A 84 0.35 4.07 7.75
CA ILE A 84 -0.96 4.44 7.22
C ILE A 84 -1.59 3.24 6.51
N ASN A 85 -0.86 2.57 5.62
CA ASN A 85 -1.36 1.40 4.88
C ASN A 85 -1.79 0.29 5.85
N TYR A 86 -0.94 -0.07 6.81
CA TYR A 86 -1.26 -1.08 7.81
C TYR A 86 -2.50 -0.72 8.64
N PHE A 87 -2.62 0.56 9.03
CA PHE A 87 -3.78 1.05 9.76
C PHE A 87 -5.07 0.90 8.93
N ILE A 88 -5.07 1.38 7.68
CA ILE A 88 -6.23 1.29 6.79
C ILE A 88 -6.62 -0.17 6.54
N GLU A 89 -5.65 -1.04 6.21
CA GLU A 89 -5.90 -2.47 6.02
C GLU A 89 -6.56 -3.09 7.26
N ARG A 90 -6.07 -2.77 8.46
CA ARG A 90 -6.64 -3.28 9.72
C ARG A 90 -8.06 -2.80 9.96
N GLU A 91 -8.35 -1.51 9.75
CA GLU A 91 -9.69 -0.94 9.95
C GLU A 91 -10.71 -1.49 8.95
N LEU A 92 -10.27 -1.80 7.72
CA LEU A 92 -11.15 -2.24 6.64
C LEU A 92 -11.25 -3.76 6.50
N LYS A 93 -10.33 -4.54 7.08
CA LYS A 93 -10.26 -6.01 6.94
C LYS A 93 -11.61 -6.70 7.14
N ASN A 94 -12.37 -6.30 8.16
CA ASN A 94 -13.65 -6.94 8.48
C ASN A 94 -14.79 -6.54 7.53
N LYS A 95 -14.64 -5.46 6.74
CA LYS A 95 -15.65 -4.99 5.77
C LYS A 95 -15.62 -5.71 4.43
N THR A 96 -14.65 -6.61 4.23
CA THR A 96 -14.39 -7.28 2.95
C THR A 96 -14.90 -8.72 2.86
N GLN A 97 -15.58 -9.20 3.91
CA GLN A 97 -16.17 -10.53 3.90
C GLN A 97 -17.29 -10.62 2.86
N ILE A 98 -17.24 -11.68 2.06
CA ILE A 98 -18.21 -11.99 1.02
C ILE A 98 -19.00 -13.21 1.46
N THR A 99 -20.32 -13.11 1.43
CA THR A 99 -21.21 -14.24 1.72
C THR A 99 -21.46 -15.07 0.47
N ASP A 100 -21.87 -16.33 0.66
CA ASP A 100 -22.23 -17.23 -0.45
C ASP A 100 -23.41 -16.66 -1.26
N GLU A 101 -24.35 -15.99 -0.58
CA GLU A 101 -25.48 -15.30 -1.21
C GLU A 101 -25.01 -14.16 -2.11
N GLU A 102 -24.08 -13.33 -1.65
CA GLU A 102 -23.53 -12.23 -2.44
C GLU A 102 -22.80 -12.73 -3.70
N ALA A 103 -22.03 -13.81 -3.58
CA ALA A 103 -21.35 -14.43 -4.72
C ALA A 103 -22.35 -15.02 -5.72
N ALA A 104 -23.38 -15.72 -5.25
CA ALA A 104 -24.42 -16.30 -6.10
C ALA A 104 -25.25 -15.22 -6.83
N ASP A 105 -25.60 -14.14 -6.12
CA ASP A 105 -26.33 -13.01 -6.70
C ASP A 105 -25.53 -12.27 -7.76
N PHE A 106 -24.23 -12.06 -7.52
CA PHE A 106 -23.36 -11.46 -8.52
C PHE A 106 -23.26 -12.34 -9.76
N TYR A 107 -23.06 -13.65 -9.58
CA TYR A 107 -23.01 -14.61 -10.68
C TYR A 107 -24.29 -14.59 -11.52
N LYS A 108 -25.45 -14.60 -10.86
CA LYS A 108 -26.75 -14.57 -11.53
C LYS A 108 -26.96 -13.29 -12.35
N LYS A 109 -26.54 -12.14 -11.83
CA LYS A 109 -26.67 -10.83 -12.51
C LYS A 109 -25.73 -10.67 -13.71
N HIS A 110 -24.60 -11.38 -13.70
CA HIS A 110 -23.55 -11.24 -14.72
C HIS A 110 -23.32 -12.54 -15.49
N LYS A 111 -24.33 -13.43 -15.56
CA LYS A 111 -24.18 -14.78 -16.11
C LYS A 111 -23.59 -14.80 -17.52
N ASP A 112 -23.98 -13.84 -18.34
CA ASP A 112 -23.52 -13.69 -19.73
C ASP A 112 -22.01 -13.38 -19.85
N GLN A 113 -21.34 -13.02 -18.75
CA GLN A 113 -19.90 -12.72 -18.70
C GLN A 113 -19.03 -13.94 -18.38
N PHE A 114 -19.63 -15.10 -18.12
CA PHE A 114 -18.92 -16.29 -17.62
C PHE A 114 -18.84 -17.46 -18.62
N ASP A 115 -19.14 -17.23 -19.90
CA ASP A 115 -19.03 -18.25 -20.97
C ASP A 115 -19.68 -19.60 -20.59
N ASP A 116 -20.86 -19.54 -19.96
CA ASP A 116 -21.63 -20.69 -19.46
C ASP A 116 -20.93 -21.58 -18.40
N LYS A 117 -19.81 -21.14 -17.82
CA LYS A 117 -19.15 -21.85 -16.71
C LYS A 117 -20.06 -21.92 -15.47
N PRO A 118 -20.17 -23.07 -14.80
CA PRO A 118 -21.05 -23.22 -13.65
C PRO A 118 -20.58 -22.40 -12.44
N LEU A 119 -21.50 -22.06 -11.54
CA LEU A 119 -21.23 -21.23 -10.36
C LEU A 119 -20.07 -21.78 -9.53
N GLU A 120 -20.03 -23.10 -9.33
CA GLU A 120 -19.02 -23.77 -8.51
C GLU A 120 -17.60 -23.54 -9.03
N GLU A 121 -17.42 -23.47 -10.35
CA GLU A 121 -16.13 -23.14 -10.97
C GLU A 121 -15.78 -21.66 -10.81
N MET A 122 -16.80 -20.80 -10.74
CA MET A 122 -16.62 -19.35 -10.64
C MET A 122 -16.46 -18.84 -9.21
N LEU A 123 -16.95 -19.57 -8.20
CA LEU A 123 -16.94 -19.15 -6.79
C LEU A 123 -15.58 -18.60 -6.30
N PRO A 124 -14.43 -19.27 -6.50
CA PRO A 124 -13.14 -18.75 -6.04
C PRO A 124 -12.77 -17.39 -6.66
N ILE A 125 -13.10 -17.21 -7.94
CA ILE A 125 -12.84 -15.97 -8.69
C ILE A 125 -13.78 -14.87 -8.18
N LEU A 126 -15.05 -15.21 -7.97
CA LEU A 126 -16.08 -14.30 -7.48
C LEU A 126 -15.75 -13.81 -6.07
N TYR A 127 -15.44 -14.70 -5.12
CA TYR A 127 -15.04 -14.30 -3.76
C TYR A 127 -13.87 -13.34 -3.78
N LYS A 128 -12.84 -13.62 -4.58
CA LYS A 128 -11.67 -12.74 -4.70
C LYS A 128 -12.03 -11.38 -5.31
N SER A 129 -12.77 -11.37 -6.42
CA SER A 129 -13.14 -10.14 -7.13
C SER A 129 -14.03 -9.25 -6.26
N LEU A 130 -15.07 -9.83 -5.66
CA LEU A 130 -16.00 -9.12 -4.79
C LEU A 130 -15.31 -8.60 -3.53
N ALA A 131 -14.39 -9.37 -2.93
CA ALA A 131 -13.63 -8.90 -1.77
C ALA A 131 -12.76 -7.69 -2.11
N VAL A 132 -12.12 -7.69 -3.29
CA VAL A 132 -11.33 -6.54 -3.79
C VAL A 132 -12.23 -5.33 -4.05
N GLU A 133 -13.38 -5.54 -4.70
CA GLU A 133 -14.34 -4.47 -4.98
C GLU A 133 -14.86 -3.84 -3.68
N LYS A 134 -15.33 -4.65 -2.71
CA LYS A 134 -15.75 -4.17 -1.40
C LYS A 134 -14.64 -3.45 -0.65
N TYR A 135 -13.40 -3.95 -0.71
CA TYR A 135 -12.27 -3.29 -0.08
C TYR A 135 -12.05 -1.90 -0.67
N ASN A 136 -12.05 -1.79 -2.00
CA ASN A 136 -11.85 -0.52 -2.69
C ASN A 136 -12.97 0.47 -2.36
N GLN A 137 -14.23 0.02 -2.35
CA GLN A 137 -15.36 0.85 -1.96
C GLN A 137 -15.21 1.34 -0.51
N ALA A 138 -14.95 0.43 0.43
CA ALA A 138 -14.76 0.77 1.83
C ALA A 138 -13.58 1.73 2.05
N GLN A 139 -12.53 1.63 1.23
CA GLN A 139 -11.38 2.54 1.25
C GLN A 139 -11.76 3.95 0.78
N VAL A 140 -12.50 4.05 -0.33
CA VAL A 140 -13.00 5.35 -0.83
C VAL A 140 -13.92 6.01 0.19
N GLU A 141 -14.87 5.27 0.75
CA GLU A 141 -15.77 5.75 1.80
C GLU A 141 -14.98 6.24 3.02
N TYR A 142 -13.98 5.49 3.45
CA TYR A 142 -13.13 5.88 4.57
C TYR A 142 -12.36 7.17 4.27
N TYR A 143 -11.73 7.29 3.10
CA TYR A 143 -11.01 8.51 2.72
C TYR A 143 -11.93 9.72 2.61
N ASN A 144 -13.13 9.55 2.05
CA ASN A 144 -14.13 10.62 2.03
C ASN A 144 -14.52 11.05 3.45
N SER A 145 -14.70 10.09 4.38
CA SER A 145 -14.97 10.43 5.78
C SER A 145 -13.84 11.23 6.44
N ILE A 146 -12.57 10.96 6.08
CA ILE A 146 -11.42 11.72 6.55
C ILE A 146 -11.41 13.12 5.92
N ILE A 147 -11.66 13.22 4.62
CA ILE A 147 -11.75 14.50 3.88
C ILE A 147 -12.80 15.41 4.53
N GLU A 148 -13.98 14.88 4.83
CA GLU A 148 -15.07 15.61 5.48
C GLU A 148 -14.73 15.98 6.93
N LYS A 149 -14.27 15.01 7.73
CA LYS A 149 -13.95 15.20 9.15
C LYS A 149 -12.93 16.31 9.37
N TYR A 150 -11.90 16.37 8.52
CA TYR A 150 -10.83 17.37 8.61
C TYR A 150 -11.03 18.56 7.68
N LYS A 151 -12.15 18.60 6.95
CA LYS A 151 -12.49 19.66 5.99
C LYS A 151 -11.35 19.94 5.01
N LEU A 152 -10.77 18.89 4.44
CA LEU A 152 -9.57 19.01 3.61
C LEU A 152 -9.83 19.88 2.36
N ASN A 153 -11.05 19.84 1.82
CA ASN A 153 -11.45 20.71 0.72
C ASN A 153 -11.44 22.20 1.11
N ASP A 154 -11.76 22.55 2.36
CA ASP A 154 -11.68 23.95 2.83
C ASP A 154 -10.23 24.41 2.92
N ILE A 155 -9.31 23.52 3.27
CA ILE A 155 -7.86 23.79 3.27
C ILE A 155 -7.42 24.07 1.83
N LEU A 156 -7.75 23.18 0.88
CA LEU A 156 -7.39 23.37 -0.53
C LEU A 156 -7.94 24.68 -1.13
N LYS A 157 -9.15 25.08 -0.73
CA LYS A 157 -9.76 26.36 -1.14
C LYS A 157 -9.01 27.56 -0.57
N LYS A 158 -8.65 27.53 0.72
CA LYS A 158 -7.88 28.59 1.38
C LYS A 158 -6.50 28.78 0.75
N GLU A 159 -5.87 27.69 0.34
CA GLU A 159 -4.59 27.70 -0.38
C GLU A 159 -4.74 28.08 -1.86
N GLY A 160 -5.96 28.31 -2.35
CA GLY A 160 -6.23 28.69 -3.74
C GLY A 160 -5.99 27.57 -4.76
N ILE A 161 -5.86 26.32 -4.31
CA ILE A 161 -5.59 25.14 -5.17
C ILE A 161 -6.84 24.73 -5.93
N ILE A 162 -8.00 24.82 -5.29
CA ILE A 162 -9.31 24.54 -5.90
C ILE A 162 -10.23 25.74 -5.74
N LYS A 163 -11.11 25.95 -6.72
CA LYS A 163 -12.17 26.97 -6.64
C LYS A 163 -13.37 26.43 -5.89
N ASP A 164 -14.19 27.31 -5.34
CA ASP A 164 -15.53 26.93 -4.92
C ASP A 164 -16.29 26.38 -6.13
N GLU A 165 -16.63 25.09 -6.09
CA GLU A 165 -17.68 24.57 -6.97
C GLU A 165 -18.94 25.36 -6.65
N LYS A 166 -19.32 26.25 -7.58
CA LYS A 166 -20.67 26.77 -7.60
C LYS A 166 -21.56 25.55 -7.72
N ALA A 167 -22.39 25.30 -6.71
CA ALA A 167 -23.51 24.38 -6.86
C ALA A 167 -24.36 24.90 -8.05
N GLU A 168 -24.15 24.35 -9.24
CA GLU A 168 -25.18 24.41 -10.25
C GLU A 168 -26.34 23.63 -9.67
N LYS A 169 -27.31 24.37 -9.11
CA LYS A 169 -28.67 23.88 -9.06
C LYS A 169 -29.04 23.61 -10.51
N ILE A 170 -28.97 22.34 -10.91
CA ILE A 170 -29.66 21.85 -12.09
C ILE A 170 -31.14 21.92 -11.71
N ASP A 171 -31.73 23.10 -11.86
CA ASP A 171 -33.18 23.23 -11.86
C ASP A 171 -33.65 22.42 -13.07
N GLY A 172 -34.51 21.44 -12.80
CA GLY A 172 -34.64 20.24 -13.60
C GLY A 172 -34.72 20.46 -15.11
N LYS A 173 -33.82 19.77 -15.83
CA LYS A 173 -34.11 19.22 -17.16
C LYS A 173 -33.16 18.07 -17.45
N GLU A 174 -33.77 16.89 -17.55
CA GLU A 174 -33.22 15.70 -18.19
C GLU A 174 -32.56 16.07 -19.52
N VAL A 175 -31.33 15.63 -19.74
CA VAL A 175 -30.83 15.39 -21.09
C VAL A 175 -30.06 14.08 -21.11
N GLU A 176 -30.72 13.11 -21.73
CA GLU A 176 -30.23 11.81 -22.17
C GLU A 176 -28.94 11.96 -22.97
N LYS A 177 -27.87 11.24 -22.61
CA LYS A 177 -26.65 11.15 -23.42
C LYS A 177 -26.71 9.88 -24.27
N ILE A 178 -26.83 10.07 -25.58
CA ILE A 178 -26.43 9.11 -26.62
C ILE A 178 -24.91 9.05 -26.66
#